data_AF-A0A4Q5NTW7-F1
#
_entry.id   AF-A0A4Q5NTW7-F1
#
_cell.length_a   1.000
_cell.length_b   1.000
_cell.length_c   1.000
_cell.angle_alpha   90.00
_cell.angle_beta   90.00
_cell.angle_gamma   90.00
#
_symmetry.space_group_name_H-M   'P 1'
#
loop_
_entity.id
_entity.type
_entity.pdbx_description
1 polymer ?
#
loop_
_entity_poly.entity_id
_entity_poly.type
_entity_poly.pdbx_seq_one_letter_code
_entity_poly.pdbx_strand_id
1 'polypeptide(L)'
;MESLSETAIRARVETKIFERGEEYWRHGAVLSVVKRGESLRAKVEGSDYEPYSVVIRWQSDGEVEATCDCPYAEEMGDWCKHIVAVLLEYDNEIVEELPPIREALQKLSQEQLLDLIVEASERNPEVHDTIIAVFNGEDLDDEDSEYDY
;
A
#
# COMPACT_ATOMS: atom_id res chain seq x y z
N MET A 1 -18.07 -0.72 0.32
CA MET A 1 -17.41 0.39 -0.38
C MET A 1 -16.79 -0.19 -1.63
N GLU A 2 -17.19 0.34 -2.77
CA GLU A 2 -17.16 -0.34 -4.08
C GLU A 2 -15.78 -0.25 -4.73
N SER A 3 -15.42 -1.30 -5.47
CA SER A 3 -14.30 -1.31 -6.41
C SER A 3 -14.40 -0.13 -7.39
N LEU A 4 -13.27 0.34 -7.91
CA LEU A 4 -13.28 1.30 -9.00
C LEU A 4 -13.75 0.62 -10.27
N SER A 5 -14.80 1.17 -10.89
CA SER A 5 -15.24 0.67 -12.20
C SER A 5 -14.11 0.75 -13.23
N GLU A 6 -14.07 -0.21 -14.15
CA GLU A 6 -13.10 -0.23 -15.25
C GLU A 6 -13.05 1.09 -16.03
N THR A 7 -14.20 1.74 -16.23
CA THR A 7 -14.29 3.05 -16.90
C THR A 7 -13.54 4.13 -16.13
N ALA A 8 -13.63 4.14 -14.79
CA ALA A 8 -12.89 5.07 -13.95
C ALA A 8 -11.39 4.81 -13.98
N ILE A 9 -10.96 3.53 -14.04
CA ILE A 9 -9.55 3.17 -14.19
C ILE A 9 -9.02 3.67 -15.54
N ARG A 10 -9.74 3.40 -16.64
CA ARG A 10 -9.38 3.85 -18.00
C ARG A 10 -9.27 5.38 -18.12
N ALA A 11 -10.03 6.13 -17.32
CA ALA A 11 -9.97 7.59 -17.33
C ALA A 11 -8.71 8.16 -16.65
N ARG A 12 -8.01 7.36 -15.83
CA ARG A 12 -6.81 7.79 -15.09
C ARG A 12 -5.48 7.44 -15.75
N VAL A 13 -5.48 6.59 -16.77
CA VAL A 13 -4.25 6.13 -17.42
C VAL A 13 -4.37 6.22 -18.93
N GLU A 14 -3.22 6.34 -19.61
CA GLU A 14 -3.18 6.16 -21.05
C GLU A 14 -3.64 4.76 -21.45
N THR A 15 -4.28 4.64 -22.62
CA THR A 15 -4.79 3.37 -23.15
C THR A 15 -3.75 2.25 -23.12
N LYS A 16 -2.50 2.56 -23.49
CA LYS A 16 -1.40 1.58 -23.52
C LYS A 16 -1.02 1.07 -22.12
N ILE A 17 -1.13 1.91 -21.08
CA ILE A 17 -0.86 1.50 -19.70
C ILE A 17 -1.99 0.60 -19.21
N PHE A 18 -3.24 0.94 -19.55
CA PHE A 18 -4.38 0.10 -19.22
C PHE A 18 -4.27 -1.29 -19.85
N GLU A 19 -3.99 -1.37 -21.16
CA GLU A 19 -3.85 -2.64 -21.89
C GLU A 19 -2.78 -3.54 -21.28
N ARG A 20 -1.63 -2.96 -20.89
CA ARG A 20 -0.58 -3.70 -20.19
C ARG A 20 -1.01 -4.15 -18.79
N GLY A 21 -1.76 -3.32 -18.07
CA GLY A 21 -2.30 -3.72 -16.76
C GLY A 21 -3.27 -4.89 -16.87
N GLU A 22 -4.13 -4.86 -17.88
CA GLU A 22 -5.04 -5.96 -18.20
C GLU A 22 -4.30 -7.25 -18.57
N GLU A 23 -3.20 -7.16 -19.33
CA GLU A 23 -2.31 -8.29 -19.63
C GLU A 23 -1.70 -8.89 -18.36
N TYR A 24 -1.18 -8.06 -17.45
CA TYR A 24 -0.60 -8.52 -16.19
C TYR A 24 -1.64 -9.22 -15.30
N TRP A 25 -2.84 -8.64 -15.21
CA TRP A 25 -3.96 -9.26 -14.50
C TRP A 25 -4.32 -10.63 -15.10
N ARG A 26 -4.52 -10.71 -16.43
CA ARG A 26 -4.87 -11.98 -17.10
C ARG A 26 -3.79 -13.07 -16.97
N HIS A 27 -2.52 -12.69 -16.84
CA HIS A 27 -1.43 -13.63 -16.62
C HIS A 27 -1.27 -14.06 -15.16
N GLY A 28 -2.11 -13.57 -14.24
CA GLY A 28 -1.99 -13.90 -12.82
C GLY A 28 -0.75 -13.30 -12.17
N ALA A 29 -0.26 -12.16 -12.68
CA ALA A 29 0.92 -11.49 -12.13
C ALA A 29 0.65 -10.87 -10.75
N VAL A 30 -0.62 -10.70 -10.36
CA VAL A 30 -1.00 -10.23 -9.02
C VAL A 30 -0.93 -11.42 -8.06
N LEU A 31 0.13 -11.47 -7.26
CA LEU A 31 0.43 -12.59 -6.38
C LEU A 31 -0.41 -12.61 -5.10
N SER A 32 -0.78 -11.42 -4.63
CA SER A 32 -1.62 -11.28 -3.44
C SER A 32 -2.26 -9.92 -3.43
N VAL A 33 -3.48 -9.86 -2.89
CA VAL A 33 -4.21 -8.64 -2.61
C VAL A 33 -4.78 -8.76 -1.20
N VAL A 34 -4.51 -7.75 -0.37
CA VAL A 34 -4.96 -7.69 1.01
C VAL A 34 -5.64 -6.34 1.23
N LYS A 35 -6.91 -6.38 1.64
CA LYS A 35 -7.64 -5.17 2.01
C LYS A 35 -7.58 -4.95 3.51
N ARG A 36 -7.31 -3.71 3.93
CA ARG A 36 -7.33 -3.25 5.32
C ARG A 36 -8.02 -1.91 5.42
N GLY A 37 -9.28 -1.92 5.88
CA GLY A 37 -10.11 -0.70 5.92
C GLY A 37 -10.22 -0.05 4.54
N GLU A 38 -9.78 1.21 4.43
CA GLU A 38 -9.77 2.01 3.19
C GLU A 38 -8.47 1.88 2.38
N SER A 39 -7.68 0.84 2.65
CA SER A 39 -6.43 0.57 1.94
C SER A 39 -6.39 -0.82 1.33
N LEU A 40 -5.80 -0.93 0.14
CA LEU A 40 -5.47 -2.17 -0.54
C LEU A 40 -3.94 -2.25 -0.64
N ARG A 41 -3.37 -3.39 -0.28
CA ARG A 41 -1.96 -3.69 -0.50
C ARG A 41 -1.85 -4.94 -1.36
N ALA A 42 -0.96 -4.90 -2.35
CA ALA A 42 -0.76 -6.03 -3.23
C ALA A 42 0.71 -6.23 -3.56
N LYS A 43 1.03 -7.47 -3.96
CA LYS A 43 2.32 -7.85 -4.55
C LYS A 43 2.10 -8.25 -5.99
N VAL A 44 2.88 -7.69 -6.90
CA VAL A 44 2.72 -7.90 -8.34
C VAL A 44 4.07 -8.28 -8.95
N GLU A 45 4.12 -9.40 -9.65
CA GLU A 45 5.28 -9.78 -10.46
C GLU A 45 5.54 -8.74 -11.55
N GLY A 46 6.81 -8.52 -11.85
CA GLY A 46 7.23 -7.45 -12.74
C GLY A 46 8.55 -7.74 -13.44
N SER A 47 9.24 -6.67 -13.81
CA SER A 47 10.55 -6.74 -14.45
C SER A 47 11.68 -7.10 -13.48
N ASP A 48 11.51 -6.80 -12.19
CA ASP A 48 12.49 -7.12 -11.17
C ASP A 48 12.29 -8.52 -10.59
N TYR A 49 13.35 -9.05 -9.97
CA TYR A 49 13.33 -10.37 -9.32
C TYR A 49 12.37 -10.40 -8.13
N GLU A 50 12.31 -9.31 -7.36
CA GLU A 50 11.36 -9.19 -6.26
C GLU A 50 10.04 -8.57 -6.76
N PRO A 51 8.88 -9.06 -6.29
CA PRO A 51 7.59 -8.49 -6.67
C PRO A 51 7.41 -7.05 -6.18
N TYR A 52 6.87 -6.21 -7.06
CA TYR A 52 6.54 -4.83 -6.75
C TYR A 52 5.40 -4.74 -5.73
N SER A 53 5.50 -3.76 -4.83
CA SER A 53 4.49 -3.39 -3.85
C SER A 53 3.56 -2.35 -4.43
N VAL A 54 2.27 -2.62 -4.40
CA VAL A 54 1.22 -1.65 -4.75
C VAL A 54 0.43 -1.29 -3.49
N VAL A 55 0.19 0.00 -3.29
CA VAL A 55 -0.67 0.52 -2.22
C VAL A 55 -1.72 1.43 -2.83
N ILE A 56 -3.00 1.13 -2.59
CA ILE A 56 -4.13 1.98 -3.03
C ILE A 56 -4.89 2.40 -1.78
N ARG A 57 -5.24 3.69 -1.67
CA ARG A 57 -6.03 4.26 -0.58
C ARG A 57 -7.22 5.02 -1.14
N TRP A 58 -8.39 4.77 -0.58
CA TRP A 58 -9.59 5.56 -0.84
C TRP A 58 -9.68 6.65 0.21
N GLN A 59 -9.69 7.89 -0.23
CA GLN A 59 -9.80 9.06 0.63
C GLN A 59 -11.28 9.39 0.88
N SER A 60 -11.55 10.07 2.00
CA SER A 60 -12.92 10.40 2.42
C SER A 60 -13.66 11.38 1.49
N ASP A 61 -12.93 12.12 0.66
CA ASP A 61 -13.46 13.02 -0.38
C ASP A 61 -13.77 12.31 -1.71
N GLY A 62 -13.51 11.00 -1.78
CA GLY A 62 -13.69 10.17 -2.98
C GLY A 62 -12.48 10.12 -3.89
N GLU A 63 -11.37 10.75 -3.54
CA GLU A 63 -10.10 10.59 -4.25
C GLU A 63 -9.50 9.20 -4.02
N VAL A 64 -8.72 8.74 -4.99
CA VAL A 64 -8.05 7.45 -4.92
C VAL A 64 -6.58 7.70 -5.17
N GLU A 65 -5.79 7.51 -4.13
CA GLU A 65 -4.33 7.53 -4.20
C GLU A 65 -3.84 6.13 -4.49
N ALA A 66 -2.94 5.99 -5.46
CA ALA A 66 -2.33 4.71 -5.78
C ALA A 66 -0.83 4.90 -6.01
N THR A 67 -0.03 4.12 -5.30
CA THR A 67 1.43 4.12 -5.42
C THR A 67 1.94 2.72 -5.75
N CYS A 68 3.07 2.69 -6.43
CA CYS A 68 3.79 1.47 -6.75
C CYS A 68 5.29 1.76 -6.70
N ASP A 69 6.07 0.87 -6.12
CA ASP A 69 7.54 0.92 -6.03
C ASP A 69 8.24 0.47 -7.33
N CYS A 70 7.54 0.51 -8.46
CA CYS A 70 8.15 0.16 -9.75
C CYS A 70 8.79 1.39 -10.40
N PRO A 71 9.86 1.22 -11.21
CA PRO A 71 10.59 2.34 -11.78
C PRO A 71 9.72 3.32 -12.58
N TYR A 72 8.71 2.82 -13.30
CA TYR A 72 7.80 3.69 -14.05
C TYR A 72 7.00 4.64 -13.14
N ALA A 73 6.47 4.13 -12.03
CA ALA A 73 5.66 4.95 -11.12
C ALA A 73 6.54 5.94 -10.35
N GLU A 74 7.76 5.54 -9.98
CA GLU A 74 8.74 6.42 -9.35
C GLU A 74 9.21 7.55 -10.28
N GLU A 75 9.46 7.25 -11.56
CA GLU A 75 9.93 8.23 -12.54
C GLU A 75 8.82 9.20 -13.00
N MET A 76 7.61 8.69 -13.21
CA MET A 76 6.51 9.47 -13.81
C MET A 76 5.55 10.07 -12.79
N GLY A 77 5.55 9.55 -11.55
CA GLY A 77 4.59 9.95 -10.51
C GLY A 77 3.13 9.63 -10.86
N ASP A 78 2.90 8.62 -11.71
CA ASP A 78 1.57 8.30 -12.26
C ASP A 78 1.24 6.80 -12.13
N TRP A 79 -0.02 6.46 -12.37
CA TRP A 79 -0.56 5.12 -12.29
C TRP A 79 0.11 4.20 -13.33
N CYS A 80 0.75 3.14 -12.84
CA CYS A 80 1.42 2.15 -13.67
C CYS A 80 0.50 0.96 -13.99
N LYS A 81 0.97 0.10 -14.89
CA LYS A 81 0.29 -1.17 -15.23
C LYS A 81 0.05 -2.09 -14.02
N HIS A 82 0.91 -2.07 -12.99
CA HIS A 82 0.72 -2.91 -11.80
C HIS A 82 -0.46 -2.42 -10.95
N ILE A 83 -0.61 -1.09 -10.81
CA ILE A 83 -1.77 -0.48 -10.14
C ILE A 83 -3.06 -0.88 -10.87
N VAL A 84 -3.08 -0.77 -12.20
CA VAL A 84 -4.21 -1.19 -13.02
C VAL A 84 -4.52 -2.68 -12.79
N ALA A 85 -3.51 -3.56 -12.85
CA ALA A 85 -3.70 -4.99 -12.64
C ALA A 85 -4.33 -5.31 -11.28
N VAL A 86 -3.88 -4.65 -10.22
CA VAL A 86 -4.41 -4.82 -8.85
C VAL A 86 -5.85 -4.32 -8.74
N LEU A 87 -6.19 -3.20 -9.38
CA LEU A 87 -7.56 -2.68 -9.37
C LEU A 87 -8.52 -3.61 -10.12
N LEU A 88 -8.08 -4.22 -11.23
CA LEU A 88 -8.85 -5.23 -11.95
C LEU A 88 -9.01 -6.51 -11.12
N GLU A 89 -7.96 -6.97 -10.44
CA GLU A 89 -8.03 -8.12 -9.52
C GLU A 89 -9.04 -7.87 -8.40
N TYR A 90 -8.97 -6.70 -7.77
CA TYR A 90 -9.88 -6.32 -6.68
C TYR A 90 -11.35 -6.26 -7.10
N ASP A 91 -11.64 -5.91 -8.36
CA ASP A 91 -13.00 -5.89 -8.89
C ASP A 91 -13.54 -7.31 -9.19
N ASN A 92 -12.66 -8.29 -9.44
CA ASN A 92 -13.04 -9.63 -9.89
C ASN A 92 -12.93 -10.72 -8.80
N GLU A 93 -12.15 -10.51 -7.74
CA GLU A 93 -11.96 -11.49 -6.67
C GLU A 93 -12.57 -11.09 -5.32
N ILE A 94 -12.89 -12.11 -4.51
CA ILE A 94 -13.20 -11.92 -3.09
C ILE A 94 -11.87 -11.72 -2.36
N VAL A 95 -11.48 -10.47 -2.19
CA VAL A 95 -10.25 -10.12 -1.48
C VAL A 95 -10.40 -10.35 0.02
N GLU A 96 -9.35 -10.92 0.62
CA GLU A 96 -9.28 -11.10 2.07
C GLU A 96 -9.30 -9.73 2.76
N GLU A 97 -10.36 -9.49 3.52
CA GLU A 97 -10.57 -8.26 4.28
C GLU A 97 -10.05 -8.46 5.70
N LEU A 98 -8.89 -7.88 5.98
CA LEU A 98 -8.30 -7.84 7.31
C LEU A 98 -8.72 -6.55 8.04
N PRO A 99 -8.90 -6.60 9.38
CA PRO A 99 -9.21 -5.40 10.13
C PRO A 99 -8.08 -4.36 9.99
N PRO A 100 -8.39 -3.05 10.07
CA PRO A 100 -7.38 -2.01 10.17
C PRO A 100 -6.39 -2.31 11.30
N ILE A 101 -5.11 -1.96 11.11
CA ILE A 101 -4.07 -2.31 12.10
C ILE A 101 -4.40 -1.77 13.49
N ARG A 102 -4.98 -0.56 13.58
CA ARG A 102 -5.44 0.01 14.85
C ARG A 102 -6.50 -0.85 15.54
N GLU A 103 -7.48 -1.36 14.80
CA GLU A 103 -8.52 -2.22 15.37
C GLU A 103 -7.94 -3.58 15.80
N ALA A 104 -7.01 -4.13 15.02
CA ALA A 104 -6.31 -5.35 15.38
C ALA A 104 -5.52 -5.17 16.69
N LEU A 105 -4.76 -4.08 16.81
CA LEU A 105 -3.97 -3.76 18.00
C LEU A 105 -4.85 -3.47 19.23
N GLN A 106 -6.03 -2.85 19.06
CA GLN A 106 -6.99 -2.60 20.15
C GLN A 106 -7.55 -3.87 20.80
N LYS A 107 -7.48 -5.01 20.10
CA LYS A 107 -7.94 -6.30 20.62
C LYS A 107 -6.86 -7.04 21.43
N LEU A 108 -5.61 -6.54 21.42
CA LEU A 108 -4.51 -7.11 22.20
C LEU A 108 -4.53 -6.59 23.64
N SER A 109 -4.13 -7.44 24.59
CA SER A 109 -3.86 -6.99 25.96
C SER A 109 -2.61 -6.10 25.98
N GLN A 110 -2.45 -5.33 27.06
CA GLN A 110 -1.24 -4.49 27.24
C GLN A 110 0.05 -5.31 27.19
N GLU A 111 0.04 -6.50 27.79
CA GLU A 111 1.19 -7.42 27.79
C GLU A 111 1.50 -7.92 26.36
N GLN A 112 0.48 -8.38 25.63
CA GLN A 112 0.64 -8.84 24.24
C GLN A 112 1.14 -7.74 23.31
N LEU A 113 0.67 -6.51 23.51
CA LEU A 113 1.11 -5.36 22.72
C LEU A 113 2.57 -5.02 23.01
N LEU A 114 2.98 -5.08 24.27
CA LEU A 114 4.36 -4.78 24.68
C LEU A 114 5.32 -5.82 24.13
N ASP A 115 5.00 -7.11 24.25
CA ASP A 115 5.79 -8.20 23.69
C ASP A 115 5.92 -8.07 22.16
N LEU A 116 4.82 -7.77 21.47
CA LEU A 116 4.81 -7.58 20.02
C LEU A 116 5.70 -6.42 19.59
N ILE A 117 5.66 -5.28 20.31
CA ILE A 117 6.45 -4.10 19.99
C ILE A 117 7.94 -4.35 20.21
N VAL A 118 8.31 -5.05 21.29
CA VAL A 118 9.70 -5.47 21.55
C VAL A 118 10.19 -6.39 20.44
N GLU A 119 9.41 -7.40 20.07
CA GLU A 119 9.79 -8.32 18.98
C GLU A 119 9.91 -7.59 17.63
N ALA A 120 9.03 -6.64 17.34
CA ALA A 120 9.09 -5.85 16.12
C ALA A 120 10.33 -4.94 16.08
N SER A 121 10.72 -4.34 17.21
CA SER A 121 11.90 -3.47 17.30
C SER A 121 13.21 -4.23 17.18
N GLU A 122 13.28 -5.47 17.70
CA GLU A 122 14.44 -6.34 17.51
C GLU A 122 14.64 -6.75 16.05
N ARG A 123 13.56 -6.81 15.27
CA ARG A 123 13.59 -7.21 13.85
C ARG A 123 13.74 -6.04 12.90
N ASN A 124 13.32 -4.83 13.28
CA ASN A 124 13.35 -3.65 12.44
C ASN A 124 13.96 -2.46 13.22
N PRO A 125 15.23 -2.09 12.91
CA PRO A 125 15.92 -0.99 13.57
C PRO A 125 15.18 0.35 13.50
N GLU A 126 14.48 0.65 12.41
CA GLU A 126 13.71 1.90 12.27
C GLU A 126 12.62 1.97 13.35
N VAL A 127 11.93 0.85 13.59
CA VAL A 127 10.90 0.76 14.64
C VAL A 127 11.53 0.95 16.02
N HIS A 128 12.70 0.35 16.27
CA HIS A 128 13.43 0.54 17.52
C HIS A 128 13.76 2.02 17.74
N ASP A 129 14.33 2.69 16.75
CA ASP A 129 14.77 4.07 16.86
C ASP A 129 13.58 5.01 17.06
N THR A 130 12.46 4.79 16.35
CA THR A 130 11.21 5.53 16.57
C THR A 130 10.70 5.37 18.02
N ILE A 131 10.74 4.17 18.58
CA ILE A 131 10.29 3.94 19.97
C ILE A 131 11.16 4.73 20.96
N ILE A 132 12.48 4.75 20.76
CA ILE A 132 13.42 5.49 21.61
C ILE A 132 13.21 7.01 21.46
N ALA A 133 13.02 7.51 20.24
CA ALA A 133 12.70 8.92 19.98
C ALA A 133 11.44 9.36 20.74
N VAL A 134 10.34 8.62 20.61
CA VAL A 134 9.09 8.89 21.34
C VAL A 134 9.28 8.80 22.84
N PHE A 135 10.05 7.82 23.34
CA PHE A 135 10.37 7.70 24.76
C PHE A 135 11.14 8.92 25.29
N ASN A 136 12.00 9.52 24.46
CA ASN A 136 12.74 10.74 24.77
C ASN A 136 11.88 12.02 24.63
N GLY A 137 10.64 11.89 24.17
CA GLY A 137 9.69 12.99 24.01
C GLY A 137 9.77 13.71 22.67
N GLU A 138 10.34 13.08 21.65
CA GLU A 138 10.32 13.57 20.27
C GLU A 138 8.96 13.27 19.62
N ASP A 139 8.45 14.21 18.80
CA ASP A 139 7.19 14.03 18.08
C ASP A 139 7.39 13.13 16.86
N LEU A 140 6.38 12.32 16.54
CA LEU A 140 6.43 11.38 15.41
C LEU A 140 6.43 12.07 14.03
N ASP A 141 6.16 13.38 13.99
CA ASP A 141 5.93 14.16 12.77
C ASP A 141 7.10 15.12 12.43
N ASP A 142 8.26 15.00 13.11
CA ASP A 142 9.41 15.91 12.94
C ASP A 142 10.31 15.61 11.70
N GLU A 143 9.80 14.90 10.69
CA GLU A 143 10.41 14.84 9.35
C GLU A 143 9.76 15.86 8.42
N ASP A 144 10.05 17.16 8.59
CA ASP A 144 10.05 18.19 7.52
C ASP A 144 10.30 19.60 8.08
N SER A 145 11.49 19.87 8.63
CA SER A 145 11.94 21.25 8.84
C SER A 145 13.39 21.51 8.43
N GLU A 146 13.79 21.06 7.23
CA GLU A 146 15.03 21.58 6.66
C GLU A 146 15.05 21.56 5.12
N TYR A 147 14.43 22.57 4.48
CA TYR A 147 14.96 23.15 3.23
C TYR A 147 14.58 24.63 3.15
N ASP A 148 15.42 25.47 3.75
CA ASP A 148 15.49 26.90 3.47
C ASP A 148 16.46 27.09 2.28
N TYR A 149 15.95 27.52 1.12
CA TYR A 149 16.76 28.14 0.05
C TYR A 149 15.94 29.06 -0.85
#